data_AF-A0AA47IN37-F1
#
_entry.id   AF-A0AA47IN37-F1
#
_cell.length_a   1.000
_cell.length_b   1.000
_cell.length_c   1.000
_cell.angle_alpha   90.00
_cell.angle_beta   90.00
_cell.angle_gamma   90.00
#
_symmetry.space_group_name_H-M   'P 1'
#
loop_
_entity.id
_entity.type
_entity.pdbx_description
1 polymer ?
#
loop_
_entity_poly.entity_id
_entity_poly.type
_entity_poly.pdbx_seq_one_letter_code
_entity_poly.pdbx_strand_id
1 'polypeptide(L)'
;MSRNEPQTCIPQETAPASGSARTAGPKAPVPAPPRADAALTAAHGLTDHSDELAQIGTIPLEERAGALAAIHEELVSVLHAAEG
;
A
#
# COMPACT_ATOMS: atom_id res chain seq x y z
N MET A 1 -35.59 24.35 15.14
CA MET A 1 -35.65 25.25 13.97
C MET A 1 -34.94 26.54 14.32
N SER A 2 -33.67 26.69 13.93
CA SER A 2 -33.03 28.01 13.86
C SER A 2 -32.01 27.97 12.73
N ARG A 3 -32.32 28.72 11.68
CA ARG A 3 -31.58 28.85 10.43
C ARG A 3 -30.85 30.18 10.50
N ASN A 4 -29.53 30.18 10.32
CA ASN A 4 -28.84 31.36 9.81
C ASN A 4 -27.50 30.99 9.21
N GLU A 5 -27.44 30.95 7.88
CA GLU A 5 -26.20 31.06 7.12
C GLU A 5 -26.03 32.53 6.72
N PRO A 6 -24.84 33.12 6.78
CA PRO A 6 -24.54 34.31 6.01
C PRO A 6 -23.85 33.90 4.71
N GLN A 7 -24.61 33.99 3.61
CA GLN A 7 -24.03 34.13 2.29
C GLN A 7 -23.46 35.56 2.14
N THR A 8 -22.42 35.65 1.31
CA THR A 8 -21.98 36.83 0.53
C THR A 8 -20.80 37.61 1.11
N CYS A 9 -19.65 37.50 0.45
CA CYS A 9 -19.06 38.62 -0.31
C CYS A 9 -17.80 38.10 -1.02
N ILE A 10 -17.90 37.96 -2.34
CA ILE A 10 -16.75 37.88 -3.22
C ILE A 10 -16.42 39.33 -3.59
N PRO A 11 -15.23 39.85 -3.28
CA PRO A 11 -14.66 40.95 -4.04
C PRO A 11 -13.71 40.35 -5.07
N GLN A 12 -14.16 40.26 -6.33
CA GLN A 12 -13.25 40.28 -7.46
C GLN A 12 -12.74 41.73 -7.59
N GLU A 13 -11.48 41.95 -7.26
CA GLU A 13 -10.58 42.96 -7.84
C GLU A 13 -9.28 42.85 -7.05
N THR A 14 -8.14 42.45 -7.60
CA THR A 14 -7.40 43.21 -8.60
C THR A 14 -6.13 42.39 -8.87
N ALA A 15 -5.84 42.03 -10.12
CA ALA A 15 -4.44 41.88 -10.53
C ALA A 15 -3.92 43.32 -10.73
N PRO A 16 -2.77 43.71 -10.16
CA PRO A 16 -1.53 43.30 -10.81
C PRO A 16 -0.37 43.05 -9.82
N ALA A 17 0.56 42.21 -10.24
CA ALA A 17 1.96 42.59 -10.44
C ALA A 17 2.83 41.34 -10.37
N SER A 18 3.48 41.10 -11.50
CA SER A 18 4.71 40.33 -11.65
C SER A 18 5.60 40.47 -10.40
N GLY A 19 5.86 39.36 -9.73
CA GLY A 19 6.62 39.36 -8.48
C GLY A 19 7.17 37.98 -8.18
N SER A 20 8.35 37.72 -8.75
CA SER A 20 9.19 36.55 -8.50
C SER A 20 8.68 35.25 -9.14
N ALA A 21 9.06 35.07 -10.40
CA ALA A 21 9.37 33.75 -10.90
C ALA A 21 10.45 33.14 -9.98
N ARG A 22 10.01 32.53 -8.88
CA ARG A 22 10.82 31.54 -8.19
C ARG A 22 11.00 30.44 -9.21
N THR A 23 12.14 30.46 -9.90
CA THR A 23 12.66 29.32 -10.62
C THR A 23 12.48 28.14 -9.69
N ALA A 24 11.54 27.25 -10.02
CA ALA A 24 11.38 26.00 -9.32
C ALA A 24 12.72 25.29 -9.49
N GLY A 25 13.56 25.34 -8.45
CA GLY A 25 14.79 24.57 -8.43
C GLY A 25 14.45 23.11 -8.70
N PRO A 26 15.35 22.35 -9.36
CA PRO A 26 15.08 20.96 -9.69
C PRO A 26 14.60 20.23 -8.43
N LYS A 27 13.37 19.72 -8.49
CA LYS A 27 12.76 18.93 -7.41
C LYS A 27 13.71 17.80 -7.08
N ALA A 28 14.07 17.66 -5.80
CA ALA A 28 14.92 16.57 -5.34
C ALA A 28 14.40 15.25 -5.92
N PRO A 29 15.27 14.37 -6.45
CA PRO A 29 14.85 13.09 -7.01
C PRO A 29 14.02 12.35 -5.97
N VAL A 30 12.80 11.97 -6.35
CA VAL A 30 11.97 11.13 -5.50
C VAL A 30 12.69 9.78 -5.38
N PRO A 31 12.86 9.22 -4.16
CA PRO A 31 13.42 7.89 -4.00
C PRO A 31 12.67 6.92 -4.89
N ALA A 32 13.40 6.09 -5.64
CA ALA A 32 12.79 5.07 -6.47
C ALA A 32 11.92 4.17 -5.57
N PRO A 33 10.72 3.78 -6.03
CA PRO A 33 9.89 2.82 -5.31
C PRO A 33 10.71 1.55 -5.01
N PRO A 34 10.45 0.87 -3.88
CA PRO A 34 11.05 -0.42 -3.58
C PRO A 34 10.92 -1.33 -4.81
N ARG A 35 11.98 -2.07 -5.15
CA ARG A 35 12.12 -2.81 -6.42
C ARG A 35 10.96 -3.79 -6.60
N ALA A 36 9.91 -3.35 -7.30
CA ALA A 36 8.77 -4.18 -7.67
C ALA A 36 9.20 -5.44 -8.44
N ASP A 37 10.32 -5.39 -9.17
CA ASP A 37 10.88 -6.53 -9.89
C ASP A 37 11.36 -7.67 -8.98
N ALA A 38 11.88 -7.35 -7.78
CA ALA A 38 12.26 -8.37 -6.80
C ALA A 38 11.02 -9.05 -6.21
N ALA A 39 9.99 -8.25 -5.89
CA ALA A 39 8.70 -8.75 -5.40
C ALA A 39 7.97 -9.61 -6.46
N LEU A 40 8.00 -9.21 -7.74
CA LEU A 40 7.42 -9.99 -8.84
C LEU A 40 8.18 -11.30 -9.07
N THR A 41 9.51 -11.26 -9.01
CA THR A 41 10.33 -12.48 -9.14
C THR A 41 10.06 -13.45 -7.98
N ALA A 42 9.93 -12.94 -6.75
CA ALA A 42 9.55 -13.74 -5.59
C ALA A 42 8.13 -14.33 -5.73
N ALA A 43 7.16 -13.55 -6.25
CA ALA A 43 5.80 -14.02 -6.47
C ALA A 43 5.71 -15.16 -7.50
N HIS A 44 6.60 -15.18 -8.51
CA HIS A 44 6.66 -16.27 -9.48
C HIS A 44 7.19 -17.59 -8.92
N GLY A 45 7.88 -17.57 -7.77
CA GLY A 45 8.39 -18.75 -7.08
C GLY A 45 7.55 -19.18 -5.88
N LEU A 46 6.42 -18.53 -5.62
CA LEU A 46 5.60 -18.78 -4.45
C LEU A 46 4.79 -20.08 -4.58
N THR A 47 4.83 -20.91 -3.55
CA THR A 47 4.01 -22.12 -3.45
C THR A 47 2.51 -21.76 -3.47
N ASP A 48 1.72 -22.46 -4.28
CA ASP A 48 0.25 -22.35 -4.25
C ASP A 48 -0.31 -23.24 -3.14
N HIS A 49 -0.84 -22.62 -2.09
CA HIS A 49 -1.44 -23.32 -0.94
C HIS A 49 -2.94 -23.57 -1.08
N SER A 50 -3.55 -23.34 -2.24
CA SER A 50 -5.01 -23.46 -2.42
C SER A 50 -5.54 -24.86 -2.05
N ASP A 51 -4.88 -25.92 -2.52
CA ASP A 51 -5.25 -27.31 -2.23
C ASP A 51 -4.98 -27.69 -0.76
N GLU A 52 -3.93 -27.13 -0.16
CA GLU A 52 -3.59 -27.36 1.24
C GLU A 52 -4.61 -26.70 2.18
N LEU A 53 -5.01 -25.46 1.87
CA LEU A 53 -6.06 -24.74 2.60
C LEU A 53 -7.41 -25.46 2.50
N ALA A 54 -7.74 -26.03 1.34
CA ALA A 54 -8.93 -26.85 1.18
C ALA A 54 -8.89 -28.10 2.09
N GLN A 55 -7.73 -28.76 2.20
CA GLN A 55 -7.53 -29.91 3.09
C GLN A 55 -7.59 -29.53 4.57
N ILE A 56 -7.07 -28.36 4.97
CA ILE A 56 -7.17 -27.85 6.36
C ILE A 56 -8.64 -27.63 6.78
N GLY A 57 -9.55 -27.41 5.84
CA GLY A 57 -10.99 -27.37 6.13
C GLY A 57 -11.57 -28.71 6.60
N THR A 58 -10.86 -29.81 6.37
CA THR A 58 -11.33 -31.19 6.63
C THR A 58 -10.71 -31.83 7.87
N ILE A 59 -9.65 -31.25 8.43
CA ILE A 59 -8.97 -31.77 9.62
C ILE A 59 -9.61 -31.25 10.93
N PRO A 60 -9.39 -31.93 12.07
CA PRO A 60 -9.90 -31.50 13.37
C PRO A 60 -9.46 -30.10 13.77
N LEU A 61 -10.31 -29.36 14.49
CA LEU A 61 -10.08 -27.96 14.86
C LEU A 61 -8.78 -27.75 15.64
N GLU A 62 -8.39 -28.72 16.45
CA GLU A 62 -7.19 -28.73 17.28
C GLU A 62 -5.92 -28.68 16.42
N GLU A 63 -5.96 -29.29 15.23
CA GLU A 63 -4.83 -29.40 14.30
C GLU A 63 -4.81 -28.26 13.27
N ARG A 64 -5.97 -27.64 12.98
CA ARG A 64 -6.10 -26.54 12.00
C ARG A 64 -5.20 -25.35 12.31
N ALA A 65 -5.08 -24.98 13.58
CA ALA A 65 -4.25 -23.84 13.97
C ALA A 65 -2.76 -24.09 13.67
N GLY A 66 -2.28 -25.31 13.90
CA GLY A 66 -0.90 -25.69 13.58
C GLY A 66 -0.64 -25.71 12.08
N ALA A 67 -1.57 -26.24 11.29
CA ALA A 67 -1.46 -26.27 9.84
C ALA A 67 -1.47 -24.85 9.24
N LEU A 68 -2.35 -23.97 9.71
CA LEU A 68 -2.37 -22.56 9.28
C LEU A 68 -1.11 -21.81 9.71
N ALA A 69 -0.56 -22.11 10.89
CA ALA A 69 0.69 -21.53 11.34
C ALA A 69 1.88 -21.95 10.46
N ALA A 70 1.94 -23.22 10.05
CA ALA A 70 3.00 -23.69 9.14
C ALA A 70 3.01 -22.93 7.81
N ILE A 71 1.84 -22.75 7.18
CA ILE A 71 1.69 -21.95 5.96
C ILE A 71 2.12 -20.50 6.22
N HIS A 72 1.69 -19.91 7.35
CA HIS A 72 2.08 -18.55 7.70
C HIS A 72 3.60 -18.38 7.82
N GLU A 73 4.29 -19.29 8.51
CA GLU A 73 5.75 -19.21 8.68
C GLU A 73 6.51 -19.39 7.36
N GLU A 74 6.02 -20.22 6.44
CA GLU A 74 6.58 -20.34 5.09
C GLU A 74 6.44 -19.01 4.32
N LEU A 75 5.24 -18.44 4.29
CA LEU A 75 4.97 -17.19 3.59
C LEU A 75 5.80 -16.02 4.17
N VAL A 76 5.93 -15.94 5.49
CA VAL A 76 6.78 -14.95 6.16
C VAL A 76 8.25 -15.16 5.79
N SER A 77 8.72 -16.41 5.72
CA SER A 77 10.10 -16.72 5.31
C SER A 77 10.37 -16.29 3.86
N VAL A 78 9.43 -16.54 2.95
CA VAL A 78 9.53 -16.10 1.55
C VAL A 78 9.54 -14.58 1.46
N LEU A 79 8.67 -13.90 2.22
CA LEU A 79 8.63 -12.43 2.26
C LEU A 79 9.96 -11.86 2.74
N HIS A 80 10.49 -12.38 3.85
CA HIS A 80 11.77 -11.93 4.39
C HIS A 80 12.93 -12.15 3.41
N ALA A 81 12.96 -13.29 2.73
CA ALA A 81 13.95 -13.58 1.70
C ALA A 81 13.85 -12.63 0.49
N ALA A 82 12.65 -12.15 0.17
CA ALA A 82 12.43 -11.17 -0.90
C ALA A 82 12.80 -9.74 -0.49
N GLU A 83 12.75 -9.41 0.79
CA GLU A 83 13.07 -8.08 1.33
C GLU A 83 14.58 -7.80 1.39
N GLY A 84 15.41 -8.85 1.58
CA GLY A 84 16.88 -8.78 1.50
C GLY A 84 17.59 -8.46 2.81
#